data_AF-A0A849T467-F1
#
_entry.id   AF-A0A849T467-F1
#
_cell.length_a   1.000
_cell.length_b   1.000
_cell.length_c   1.000
_cell.angle_alpha   90.00
_cell.angle_beta   90.00
_cell.angle_gamma   90.00
#
_symmetry.space_group_name_H-M   'P 1'
#
loop_
_entity.id
_entity.type
_entity.pdbx_description
1 polymer ?
#
loop_
_entity_poly.entity_id
_entity_poly.type
_entity_poly.pdbx_seq_one_letter_code
_entity_poly.pdbx_strand_id
1 'polypeptide(L)'
;MAKLNSATTKIKTSTTKPKSKVSSKAFHDYEIENAKTVQDCIEIAIVDAYDEGEEASGWYSCLEDVFSDIDEVEFMGEIVEFKQFGFQGDTAIVGIIKKKGKTAKVSLESLVWIKPTCLQSLWHKAYLKYQGLH
;
A
#
# COMPACT_ATOMS: atom_id res chain seq x y z
N MET A 1 -12.25 -40.25 55.55
CA MET A 1 -10.84 -40.47 55.17
C MET A 1 -10.75 -40.51 53.65
N ALA A 2 -9.83 -39.73 53.10
CA ALA A 2 -9.60 -39.54 51.67
C ALA A 2 -8.99 -40.76 50.98
N LYS A 3 -9.16 -40.85 49.66
CA LYS A 3 -8.04 -40.86 48.71
C LYS A 3 -8.50 -40.55 47.28
N LEU A 4 -8.04 -39.39 46.82
CA LEU A 4 -7.94 -38.97 45.42
C LEU A 4 -7.09 -39.98 44.64
N ASN A 5 -7.52 -40.33 43.44
CA ASN A 5 -6.67 -40.96 42.43
C ASN A 5 -6.33 -39.94 41.34
N SER A 6 -5.07 -39.48 41.39
CA SER A 6 -4.24 -38.95 40.30
C SER A 6 -4.10 -39.98 39.16
N ALA A 7 -3.61 -39.73 37.96
CA ALA A 7 -3.43 -38.58 37.09
C ALA A 7 -2.90 -39.14 35.75
N THR A 8 -2.96 -38.31 34.70
CA THR A 8 -2.03 -38.29 33.55
C THR A 8 -2.24 -39.30 32.43
N THR A 9 -2.90 -38.87 31.35
CA THR A 9 -2.53 -39.30 29.99
C THR A 9 -2.89 -38.19 28.99
N LYS A 10 -1.91 -37.37 28.58
CA LYS A 10 -1.95 -36.67 27.28
C LYS A 10 -0.54 -36.54 26.71
N ILE A 11 -0.19 -37.57 25.93
CA ILE A 11 0.38 -37.51 24.58
C ILE A 11 1.33 -36.32 24.31
N LYS A 12 2.64 -36.62 24.31
CA LYS A 12 3.66 -35.82 23.62
C LYS A 12 3.41 -35.90 22.12
N THR A 13 3.01 -34.80 21.50
CA THR A 13 3.19 -34.56 20.06
C THR A 13 4.32 -33.55 19.90
N SER A 14 5.46 -34.06 19.47
CA SER A 14 6.52 -33.29 18.84
C SER A 14 6.06 -32.89 17.45
N THR A 15 5.83 -31.60 17.23
CA THR A 15 5.76 -31.04 15.87
C THR A 15 6.72 -29.87 15.78
N THR A 16 7.92 -30.16 15.29
CA THR A 16 8.84 -29.21 14.69
C THR A 16 8.11 -28.40 13.61
N LYS A 17 7.94 -27.09 13.81
CA LYS A 17 7.48 -26.17 12.77
C LYS A 17 8.65 -25.90 11.81
N PRO A 18 8.54 -26.16 10.50
CA PRO A 18 9.59 -25.78 9.56
C PRO A 18 9.65 -24.26 9.42
N LYS A 19 10.88 -23.76 9.27
CA LYS A 19 11.24 -22.35 9.02
C LYS A 19 10.80 -21.94 7.61
N SER A 20 10.14 -20.78 7.53
CA SER A 20 10.44 -19.79 6.48
C SER A 20 10.13 -18.41 7.06
N LYS A 21 11.16 -17.67 7.46
CA LYS A 21 11.04 -16.22 7.61
C LYS A 21 10.92 -15.66 6.20
N VAL A 22 9.70 -15.65 5.66
CA VAL A 22 9.40 -14.69 4.58
C VAL A 22 9.55 -13.33 5.25
N SER A 23 10.43 -12.50 4.71
CA SER A 23 10.59 -11.11 5.18
C SER A 23 9.20 -10.46 5.17
N SER A 24 8.83 -9.74 6.23
CA SER A 24 7.55 -9.01 6.29
C SER A 24 7.32 -8.16 5.04
N LYS A 25 8.41 -7.61 4.47
CA LYS A 25 8.40 -6.91 3.18
C LYS A 25 7.93 -7.79 2.01
N ALA A 26 8.48 -9.00 1.85
CA ALA A 26 8.12 -9.88 0.75
C ALA A 26 6.67 -10.41 0.83
N PHE A 27 6.08 -10.42 2.02
CA PHE A 27 4.66 -10.72 2.19
C PHE A 27 3.79 -9.52 1.79
N HIS A 28 4.20 -8.31 2.18
CA HIS A 28 3.51 -7.07 1.82
C HIS A 28 3.53 -6.80 0.30
N ASP A 29 4.70 -6.97 -0.34
CA ASP A 29 4.85 -6.84 -1.80
C ASP A 29 3.91 -7.80 -2.54
N TYR A 30 3.76 -9.04 -2.04
CA TYR A 30 2.83 -10.02 -2.60
C TYR A 30 1.37 -9.56 -2.48
N GLU A 31 0.96 -9.02 -1.33
CA GLU A 31 -0.41 -8.53 -1.15
C GLU A 31 -0.72 -7.36 -2.08
N ILE A 32 0.24 -6.42 -2.23
CA ILE A 32 0.12 -5.29 -3.13
C ILE A 32 -0.11 -5.75 -4.58
N GLU A 33 0.72 -6.68 -5.07
CA GLU A 33 0.65 -7.21 -6.44
C GLU A 33 -0.62 -8.04 -6.70
N ASN A 34 -1.19 -8.65 -5.65
CA ASN A 34 -2.35 -9.54 -5.75
C ASN A 34 -3.68 -8.88 -5.36
N ALA A 35 -3.69 -7.56 -5.10
CA ALA A 35 -4.92 -6.82 -4.88
C ALA A 35 -5.86 -6.92 -6.10
N LYS A 36 -7.12 -7.31 -5.88
CA LYS A 36 -8.09 -7.54 -6.97
C LYS A 36 -9.22 -6.52 -6.97
N THR A 37 -9.50 -5.95 -5.82
CA THR A 37 -10.58 -4.99 -5.65
C THR A 37 -10.06 -3.68 -5.08
N VAL A 38 -10.83 -2.62 -5.30
CA VAL A 38 -10.57 -1.32 -4.65
C VAL A 38 -10.55 -1.46 -3.13
N GLN A 39 -11.39 -2.33 -2.58
CA GLN A 39 -11.45 -2.55 -1.14
C GLN A 39 -10.18 -3.25 -0.63
N ASP A 40 -9.65 -4.22 -1.38
CA ASP A 40 -8.39 -4.91 -1.04
C ASP A 40 -7.25 -3.89 -0.94
N CYS A 41 -7.11 -2.99 -1.92
CA CYS A 41 -6.09 -1.95 -1.90
C CYS A 41 -6.19 -1.05 -0.66
N ILE A 42 -7.41 -0.66 -0.29
CA ILE A 42 -7.64 0.17 0.91
C ILE A 42 -7.24 -0.59 2.16
N GLU A 43 -7.69 -1.84 2.31
CA GLU A 43 -7.40 -2.68 3.48
C GLU A 43 -5.90 -2.94 3.62
N ILE A 44 -5.21 -3.22 2.51
CA ILE A 44 -3.75 -3.42 2.50
C ILE A 44 -3.03 -2.13 2.93
N ALA A 45 -3.45 -0.98 2.42
CA ALA A 45 -2.81 0.30 2.72
C ALA A 45 -2.94 0.72 4.20
N ILE A 46 -3.99 0.26 4.89
CA ILE A 46 -4.29 0.67 6.29
C ILE A 46 -4.16 -0.48 7.30
N VAL A 47 -3.68 -1.65 6.89
CA VAL A 47 -3.77 -2.92 7.64
C VAL A 47 -3.23 -2.86 9.07
N ASP A 48 -2.23 -2.02 9.33
CA ASP A 48 -1.58 -1.83 10.63
C ASP A 48 -1.58 -0.37 11.08
N ALA A 49 -2.48 0.47 10.56
CA ALA A 49 -2.56 1.88 10.92
C ALA A 49 -3.44 2.10 12.16
N TYR A 50 -2.94 2.87 13.13
CA TYR A 50 -3.64 3.27 14.36
C TYR A 50 -4.17 4.72 14.29
N ASP A 51 -3.63 5.53 13.37
CA ASP A 51 -4.06 6.90 13.13
C ASP A 51 -3.94 7.32 11.65
N GLU A 52 -4.46 8.51 11.32
CA GLU A 52 -4.50 9.04 9.95
C GLU A 52 -3.10 9.25 9.34
N GLY A 53 -2.08 9.48 10.16
CA GLY A 53 -0.70 9.66 9.69
C GLY A 53 -0.05 8.32 9.30
N GLU A 54 -0.35 7.28 10.07
CA GLU A 54 0.04 5.91 9.72
C GLU A 54 -0.71 5.39 8.49
N GLU A 55 -2.00 5.69 8.36
CA GLU A 55 -2.77 5.39 7.14
C GLU A 55 -2.12 6.06 5.92
N ALA A 56 -1.80 7.35 6.02
CA ALA A 56 -1.13 8.09 4.96
C ALA A 56 0.25 7.51 4.60
N SER A 57 1.00 7.03 5.59
CA SER A 57 2.30 6.38 5.39
C SER A 57 2.17 5.03 4.69
N GLY A 58 1.14 4.25 5.02
CA GLY A 58 0.84 2.98 4.36
C GLY A 58 0.44 3.18 2.90
N TRP A 59 -0.43 4.16 2.63
CA TRP A 59 -0.78 4.56 1.26
C TRP A 59 0.44 5.02 0.45
N TYR A 60 1.30 5.86 1.03
CA TYR A 60 2.51 6.34 0.37
C TYR A 60 3.41 5.19 -0.05
N SER A 61 3.63 4.22 0.85
CA SER A 61 4.49 3.07 0.59
C SER A 61 3.92 2.21 -0.55
N CYS A 62 2.62 1.90 -0.50
CA CYS A 62 1.97 1.12 -1.56
C CYS A 62 2.01 1.82 -2.93
N LEU A 63 1.78 3.14 -2.96
CA LEU A 63 1.80 3.90 -4.21
C LEU A 63 3.21 3.99 -4.81
N GLU A 64 4.24 4.26 -4.00
CA GLU A 64 5.63 4.27 -4.47
C GLU A 64 6.04 2.91 -5.04
N ASP A 65 5.64 1.80 -4.42
CA ASP A 65 5.95 0.47 -4.92
C ASP A 65 5.22 0.18 -6.25
N VAL A 66 3.91 0.46 -6.33
CA VAL A 66 3.06 0.17 -7.51
C VAL A 66 3.40 1.03 -8.73
N PHE A 67 3.86 2.27 -8.53
CA PHE A 67 4.16 3.22 -9.62
C PHE A 67 5.67 3.48 -9.76
N SER A 68 6.51 2.62 -9.19
CA SER A 68 7.98 2.76 -9.20
C SER A 68 8.59 2.82 -10.61
N ASP A 69 7.89 2.34 -11.63
CA ASP A 69 8.31 2.32 -13.04
C ASP A 69 7.73 3.47 -13.88
N ILE A 70 7.01 4.41 -13.26
CA ILE A 70 6.40 5.55 -13.95
C ILE A 70 7.28 6.79 -13.83
N ASP A 71 7.88 7.21 -14.95
CA ASP A 71 8.69 8.43 -15.04
C ASP A 71 7.95 9.62 -15.68
N GLU A 72 6.81 9.38 -16.34
CA GLU A 72 6.06 10.39 -17.08
C GLU A 72 4.56 10.30 -16.83
N VAL A 73 3.91 11.45 -16.72
CA VAL A 73 2.47 11.60 -16.55
C VAL A 73 1.96 12.75 -17.40
N GLU A 74 0.68 12.73 -17.75
CA GLU A 74 0.02 13.88 -18.33
C GLU A 74 -0.57 14.76 -17.22
N PHE A 75 -0.26 16.05 -17.28
CA PHE A 75 -0.79 17.07 -16.37
C PHE A 75 -1.24 18.29 -17.19
N MET A 76 -2.54 18.60 -17.10
CA MET A 76 -3.19 19.68 -17.87
C MET A 76 -2.95 19.60 -19.39
N GLY A 77 -3.01 18.41 -19.98
CA GLY A 77 -2.83 18.20 -21.42
C GLY A 77 -1.37 18.20 -21.91
N GLU A 78 -0.39 18.24 -21.00
CA GLU A 78 1.04 18.16 -21.33
C GLU A 78 1.68 16.95 -20.64
N ILE A 79 2.53 16.21 -21.36
CA ILE A 79 3.39 15.18 -20.77
C ILE A 79 4.50 15.88 -19.98
N VAL A 80 4.61 15.52 -18.70
CA VAL A 80 5.59 16.05 -17.76
C VAL A 80 6.29 14.92 -17.04
N GLU A 81 7.49 15.21 -16.52
CA GLU A 81 8.27 14.26 -15.75
C GLU A 81 7.61 14.05 -14.37
N PHE A 82 7.25 12.82 -14.04
CA PHE A 82 6.87 12.41 -12.70
C PHE A 82 8.13 12.07 -11.91
N LYS A 83 8.22 12.55 -10.68
CA LYS A 83 9.40 12.35 -9.86
C LYS A 83 9.22 11.28 -8.80
N GLN A 84 8.12 11.38 -8.06
CA GLN A 84 7.78 10.54 -6.93
C GLN A 84 6.46 11.05 -6.35
N PHE A 85 5.91 10.29 -5.42
CA PHE A 85 4.92 10.81 -4.49
C PHE A 85 5.57 11.70 -3.43
N GLY A 86 4.73 12.45 -2.72
CA GLY A 86 5.11 13.22 -1.56
C GLY A 86 3.88 13.60 -0.74
N PHE A 87 4.12 14.37 0.33
CA PHE A 87 3.06 14.82 1.22
C PHE A 87 2.75 16.31 1.06
N GLN A 88 1.49 16.66 1.26
CA GLN A 88 0.99 18.01 1.43
C GLN A 88 0.33 18.10 2.81
N GLY A 89 1.01 18.73 3.78
CA GLY A 89 0.63 18.59 5.18
C GLY A 89 0.99 17.20 5.71
N ASP A 90 0.23 16.71 6.68
CA ASP A 90 0.58 15.49 7.42
C ASP A 90 -0.02 14.21 6.80
N THR A 91 -1.11 14.32 6.02
CA THR A 91 -1.88 13.14 5.57
C THR A 91 -2.18 13.09 4.08
N ALA A 92 -2.14 14.21 3.36
CA ALA A 92 -2.51 14.23 1.93
C ALA A 92 -1.32 13.83 1.04
N ILE A 93 -1.51 12.84 0.17
CA ILE A 93 -0.49 12.41 -0.79
C ILE A 93 -0.69 13.17 -2.11
N VAL A 94 0.42 13.66 -2.64
CA VAL A 94 0.50 14.43 -3.87
C VAL A 94 1.53 13.82 -4.81
N GLY A 95 1.36 14.03 -6.10
CA GLY A 95 2.39 13.75 -7.09
C GLY A 95 3.37 14.92 -7.15
N ILE A 96 4.66 14.61 -7.22
CA ILE A 96 5.71 15.59 -7.49
C ILE A 96 6.04 15.51 -8.97
N ILE A 97 5.76 16.56 -9.71
CA ILE A 97 6.05 16.66 -11.15
C ILE A 97 7.10 17.72 -11.43
N LYS A 98 7.83 17.58 -12.53
CA LYS A 98 8.75 18.60 -13.04
C LYS A 98 8.31 19.06 -14.43
N LYS A 99 7.99 20.35 -14.53
CA LYS A 99 7.58 21.02 -15.77
C LYS A 99 8.52 22.20 -16.04
N LYS A 100 9.18 22.20 -17.20
CA LYS A 100 10.08 23.29 -17.65
C LYS A 100 11.13 23.68 -16.60
N GLY A 101 11.71 22.68 -15.94
CA GLY A 101 12.75 22.87 -14.92
C GLY A 101 12.25 23.24 -13.52
N LYS A 102 10.94 23.43 -13.32
CA LYS A 102 10.34 23.71 -12.01
C LYS A 102 9.57 22.50 -11.50
N THR A 103 9.71 22.23 -10.20
CA THR A 103 8.97 21.18 -9.51
C THR A 103 7.67 21.73 -8.94
N ALA A 104 6.59 20.95 -9.01
CA ALA A 104 5.30 21.28 -8.42
C ALA A 104 4.71 20.05 -7.71
N LYS A 105 3.95 20.30 -6.64
CA LYS A 105 3.09 19.31 -5.98
C LYS A 105 1.69 19.42 -6.58
N VAL A 106 1.13 18.31 -7.01
CA VAL A 106 -0.20 18.26 -7.66
C VAL A 106 -1.04 17.15 -7.07
N SER A 107 -2.36 17.35 -7.01
CA SER A 107 -3.28 16.31 -6.52
C SER A 107 -3.28 15.12 -7.46
N LEU A 108 -3.44 13.91 -6.94
CA LEU A 108 -3.42 12.72 -7.79
C LEU A 108 -4.61 12.69 -8.78
N GLU A 109 -5.76 13.25 -8.42
CA GLU A 109 -6.90 13.44 -9.34
C GLU A 109 -6.57 14.25 -10.60
N SER A 110 -5.56 15.11 -10.53
CA SER A 110 -5.17 15.98 -11.65
C SER A 110 -4.15 15.33 -12.59
N LEU A 111 -3.64 14.16 -12.21
CA LEU A 111 -2.69 13.38 -13.00
C LEU A 111 -3.41 12.35 -13.86
N VAL A 112 -3.00 12.28 -15.12
CA VAL A 112 -3.38 11.20 -16.03
C VAL A 112 -2.16 10.32 -16.25
N TRP A 113 -2.23 9.07 -15.78
CA TRP A 113 -1.17 8.10 -15.98
C TRP A 113 -1.09 7.68 -17.45
N ILE A 114 0.12 7.66 -18.00
CA ILE A 114 0.33 7.26 -19.38
C ILE A 114 0.41 5.73 -19.42
N LYS A 115 -0.62 5.11 -20.01
CA LYS A 115 -0.70 3.63 -20.17
C LYS A 115 -0.51 2.87 -18.84
N PRO A 116 -1.27 3.18 -17.77
CA PRO A 116 -1.13 2.47 -16.50
C PRO A 116 -1.46 0.99 -16.67
N THR A 117 -0.79 0.15 -15.89
CA THR A 117 -1.20 -1.25 -15.76
C THR A 117 -2.58 -1.35 -15.10
N CYS A 118 -3.22 -2.52 -15.18
CA CYS A 118 -4.47 -2.76 -14.46
C CYS A 118 -4.30 -2.56 -12.94
N LEU A 119 -3.14 -2.95 -12.40
CA LEU A 119 -2.81 -2.80 -10.99
C LEU A 119 -2.67 -1.32 -10.61
N GLN A 120 -1.89 -0.55 -11.37
CA GLN A 120 -1.76 0.90 -11.17
C GLN A 120 -3.11 1.61 -11.24
N SER A 121 -3.93 1.28 -12.24
CA SER A 121 -5.28 1.85 -12.37
C SER A 121 -6.17 1.53 -11.16
N LEU A 122 -6.07 0.30 -10.64
CA LEU A 122 -6.83 -0.14 -9.47
C LEU A 122 -6.40 0.62 -8.21
N TRP A 123 -5.10 0.71 -7.96
CA TRP A 123 -4.53 1.42 -6.81
C TRP A 123 -4.81 2.92 -6.84
N HIS A 124 -4.71 3.54 -8.02
CA HIS A 124 -5.11 4.94 -8.19
C HIS A 124 -6.58 5.17 -7.83
N LYS A 125 -7.47 4.34 -8.38
CA LYS A 125 -8.90 4.42 -8.11
C LYS A 125 -9.20 4.19 -6.62
N ALA A 126 -8.48 3.28 -5.97
CA ALA A 126 -8.65 3.01 -4.56
C ALA A 126 -8.24 4.21 -3.70
N TYR A 127 -7.12 4.85 -4.02
CA TYR A 127 -6.69 6.06 -3.32
C TYR A 127 -7.70 7.21 -3.47
N LEU A 128 -8.18 7.47 -4.70
CA LEU A 128 -9.21 8.50 -4.91
C LEU A 128 -10.48 8.23 -4.10
N LYS A 129 -10.95 6.98 -4.09
CA LYS A 129 -12.11 6.58 -3.28
C LYS A 129 -11.87 6.79 -1.78
N TYR A 130 -10.69 6.43 -1.28
CA TYR A 130 -10.32 6.63 0.12
C TYR A 130 -10.33 8.12 0.51
N GLN A 131 -9.87 9.00 -0.38
CA GLN A 131 -9.93 10.45 -0.20
C GLN A 131 -11.35 11.04 -0.36
N GLY A 132 -12.36 10.22 -0.66
CA GLY A 132 -13.73 10.68 -0.93
C GLY A 132 -13.92 11.35 -2.29
N LEU A 133 -12.99 11.13 -3.22
CA LEU A 133 -13.02 11.64 -4.60
C LEU A 133 -13.64 10.58 -5.53
N HIS A 134 -14.44 11.02 -6.51
CA HIS A 134 -15.23 10.16 -7.39
C HIS A 134 -14.76 10.16 -8.84
#